data_AF-A0A7J6SSX0-F1
#
_entry.id   AF-A0A7J6SSX0-F1
#
_cell.length_a   1.000
_cell.length_b   1.000
_cell.length_c   1.000
_cell.angle_alpha   90.00
_cell.angle_beta   90.00
_cell.angle_gamma   90.00
#
_symmetry.space_group_name_H-M   'P 1'
#
loop_
_entity.id
_entity.type
_entity.pdbx_description
1 polymer ?
#
loop_
_entity_poly.entity_id
_entity_poly.type
_entity_poly.pdbx_seq_one_letter_code
_entity_poly.pdbx_strand_id
1 'polypeptide(L)'
;MCWRDRNFTCVSQEQIVQRGDRITANTVRKVSKETSSGSVSSEKRHLRLTIAVTAVDYDGEANIIRFSGKNRTESPYIKLNQHHTIEVGLNNKIQLSKGRWDSIALDILNEATNVSANAELAVVLIDSGLANLYLLTRVLAKEMAKVSVNIPKKRSGSSGYDKALNKFYDQVYVAIKQHVDFDKVKCIVIAGPGFVR
;
A
#
# COMPACT_ATOMS: atom_id res chain seq x y z
N MET A 1 -1.90 -3.63 22.59
CA MET A 1 -1.10 -4.45 21.65
C MET A 1 -0.47 -3.53 20.61
N CYS A 2 0.86 -3.45 20.57
CA CYS A 2 1.62 -2.61 19.65
C CYS A 2 1.96 -3.44 18.41
N TRP A 3 1.23 -3.26 17.31
CA TRP A 3 1.43 -4.03 16.08
C TRP A 3 2.54 -3.38 15.25
N ARG A 4 3.74 -3.93 15.37
CA ARG A 4 4.89 -3.67 14.48
C ARG A 4 4.75 -4.58 13.27
N ASP A 5 4.99 -4.02 12.09
CA ASP A 5 5.14 -4.69 10.80
C ASP A 5 3.83 -5.01 10.04
N ARG A 6 3.53 -4.17 9.03
CA ARG A 6 3.22 -4.58 7.63
C ARG A 6 2.88 -3.35 6.77
N ASN A 7 3.17 -3.45 5.47
CA ASN A 7 2.93 -2.42 4.46
C ASN A 7 1.43 -2.38 4.10
N PHE A 8 0.81 -1.21 4.19
CA PHE A 8 -0.61 -0.98 3.87
C PHE A 8 -0.74 -0.18 2.56
N THR A 9 -1.68 -0.57 1.69
CA THR A 9 -2.08 0.21 0.50
C THR A 9 -3.30 1.11 0.84
N CYS A 10 -3.29 2.33 0.28
CA CYS A 10 -4.07 3.51 0.70
C CYS A 10 -5.59 3.36 0.77
N VAL A 11 -6.22 2.57 -0.11
CA VAL A 11 -7.68 2.60 -0.30
C VAL A 11 -8.46 2.15 0.96
N SER A 12 -7.80 1.47 1.90
CA SER A 12 -8.41 0.95 3.14
C SER A 12 -8.45 1.94 4.33
N GLN A 13 -7.70 3.05 4.29
CA GLN A 13 -7.48 3.85 5.51
C GLN A 13 -8.61 4.84 5.84
N GLU A 14 -9.41 5.26 4.85
CA GLU A 14 -10.53 6.18 5.06
C GLU A 14 -11.65 5.54 5.90
N GLN A 15 -11.80 4.22 5.84
CA GLN A 15 -12.82 3.50 6.59
C GLN A 15 -12.41 3.20 8.05
N ILE A 16 -11.11 3.23 8.35
CA ILE A 16 -10.61 2.85 9.67
C ILE A 16 -10.31 4.09 10.53
N VAL A 17 -9.72 5.15 9.98
CA VAL A 17 -9.34 6.33 10.80
C VAL A 17 -10.51 7.30 10.92
N GLN A 18 -10.87 7.66 12.16
CA GLN A 18 -11.94 8.61 12.45
C GLN A 18 -11.42 9.86 13.16
N ARG A 19 -12.21 10.94 13.12
CA ARG A 19 -11.93 12.15 13.90
C ARG A 19 -11.86 11.81 15.38
N GLY A 20 -10.80 12.29 16.05
CA GLY A 20 -10.53 12.01 17.47
C GLY A 20 -9.55 10.86 17.70
N ASP A 21 -9.28 10.01 16.71
CA ASP A 21 -8.27 8.97 16.81
C ASP A 21 -6.86 9.56 16.93
N ARG A 22 -5.95 8.76 17.47
CA ARG A 22 -4.55 9.14 17.62
C ARG A 22 -3.68 8.38 16.64
N ILE A 23 -2.93 9.11 15.81
CA ILE A 23 -1.97 8.53 14.87
C ILE A 23 -0.57 8.94 15.29
N THR A 24 0.31 7.95 15.42
CA THR A 24 1.74 8.14 15.64
C THR A 24 2.50 7.72 14.38
N ALA A 25 3.27 8.63 13.81
CA ALA A 25 4.13 8.34 12.66
C ALA A 25 5.40 9.20 12.69
N ASN A 26 6.37 8.82 11.87
CA ASN A 26 7.56 9.62 11.62
C ASN A 26 7.22 10.71 10.60
N THR A 27 7.57 11.95 10.89
CA THR A 27 7.32 13.11 10.04
C THR A 27 8.55 14.02 10.04
N VAL A 28 8.73 14.76 8.96
CA VAL A 28 9.75 15.82 8.90
C VAL A 28 9.09 17.15 9.21
N ARG A 29 9.72 17.97 10.05
CA ARG A 29 9.25 19.34 10.32
C ARG A 29 10.42 20.31 10.29
N LYS A 30 10.19 21.49 9.70
CA LYS A 30 11.08 22.64 9.81
C LYS A 30 10.90 23.26 11.19
N VAL A 31 11.97 23.30 11.97
CA VAL A 31 12.04 23.90 13.31
C VAL A 31 12.85 25.18 13.18
N SER A 32 12.24 26.32 13.49
CA SER A 32 12.93 27.60 13.59
C SER A 32 13.46 27.80 15.00
N LYS A 33 14.75 28.10 15.12
CA LYS A 33 15.39 28.54 16.36
C LYS A 33 15.86 29.98 16.19
N GLU A 34 15.34 30.86 17.03
CA GLU A 34 15.86 32.21 17.21
C GLU A 34 17.12 32.13 18.07
N THR A 35 18.25 32.60 17.53
CA THR A 35 19.48 32.77 18.29
C THR A 35 19.45 34.09 19.07
N SER A 36 20.25 34.20 20.13
CA SER A 36 20.36 35.41 20.96
C SER A 36 20.76 36.67 20.19
N SER A 37 21.30 36.51 18.98
CA SER A 37 21.64 37.57 18.02
C SER A 37 20.48 38.06 17.15
N GLY A 38 19.26 37.53 17.33
CA GLY A 38 18.08 37.86 16.52
C GLY A 38 17.99 37.15 15.17
N SER A 39 18.99 36.34 14.81
CA SER A 39 18.97 35.54 13.58
C SER A 39 18.07 34.31 13.72
N VAL A 40 17.19 34.09 12.74
CA VAL A 40 16.34 32.89 12.68
C VAL A 40 17.05 31.81 11.89
N SER A 41 17.59 30.81 12.59
CA SER A 41 18.10 29.60 11.95
C SER A 41 16.98 28.58 11.80
N SER A 42 16.87 27.95 10.63
CA SER A 42 15.82 26.96 10.39
C SER A 42 16.41 25.61 10.01
N GLU A 43 15.96 24.56 10.68
CA GLU A 43 16.49 23.22 10.50
C GLU A 43 15.36 22.20 10.30
N LYS A 44 15.52 21.29 9.34
CA LYS A 44 14.57 20.18 9.15
C LYS A 44 14.93 19.04 10.11
N ARG A 45 13.99 18.64 10.96
CA ARG A 45 14.17 17.54 11.91
C ARG A 45 13.17 16.42 11.62
N HIS A 46 13.64 15.19 11.70
CA HIS A 46 12.80 13.99 11.70
C HIS A 46 12.28 13.76 13.11
N LEU A 47 10.97 13.69 13.27
CA LEU A 47 10.31 13.58 14.56
C LEU A 47 9.25 12.49 14.49
N ARG A 48 9.08 11.75 15.59
CA ARG A 48 7.96 10.83 15.76
C ARG A 48 6.89 11.53 16.57
N LEU A 49 5.76 11.87 15.95
CA LEU A 49 4.71 12.66 16.57
C LEU A 49 3.42 11.87 16.65
N THR A 50 2.67 12.09 17.73
CA THR A 50 1.29 11.61 17.86
C THR A 50 0.35 12.78 17.67
N ILE A 51 -0.54 12.71 16.69
CA ILE A 51 -1.58 13.71 16.45
C ILE A 51 -2.95 13.13 16.79
N ALA A 52 -3.83 13.98 17.34
CA ALA A 52 -5.26 13.71 17.38
C ALA A 52 -5.89 14.17 16.07
N VAL A 53 -6.42 13.24 15.28
CA VAL A 53 -6.91 13.46 13.91
C VAL A 53 -8.14 14.36 13.93
N THR A 54 -8.10 15.41 13.11
CA THR A 54 -9.23 16.32 12.85
C THR A 54 -9.74 16.22 11.42
N ALA A 55 -8.87 15.91 10.47
CA ALA A 55 -9.21 15.70 9.07
C ALA A 55 -8.29 14.65 8.43
N VAL A 56 -8.81 13.96 7.42
CA VAL A 56 -8.11 12.96 6.62
C VAL A 56 -8.38 13.32 5.16
N ASP A 57 -7.31 13.49 4.39
CA ASP A 57 -7.38 13.78 2.96
C ASP A 57 -6.54 12.75 2.20
N TYR A 58 -7.12 12.15 1.15
CA TYR A 58 -6.40 11.24 0.26
C TYR A 58 -6.10 11.91 -1.07
N ASP A 59 -4.85 11.75 -1.51
CA ASP A 59 -4.34 12.19 -2.80
C ASP A 59 -4.09 10.98 -3.68
N GLY A 60 -5.01 10.73 -4.61
CA GLY A 60 -5.00 9.55 -5.48
C GLY A 60 -3.85 9.55 -6.48
N GLU A 61 -3.41 10.72 -6.94
CA GLU A 61 -2.29 10.83 -7.88
C GLU A 61 -0.95 10.58 -7.18
N ALA A 62 -0.75 11.21 -6.01
CA ALA A 62 0.47 11.04 -5.25
C ALA A 62 0.53 9.73 -4.46
N ASN A 63 -0.61 9.03 -4.30
CA ASN A 63 -0.77 7.89 -3.39
C ASN A 63 -0.37 8.22 -1.94
N ILE A 64 -0.76 9.39 -1.47
CA ILE A 64 -0.45 9.90 -0.13
C ILE A 64 -1.74 10.14 0.64
N ILE A 65 -1.76 9.75 1.90
CA ILE A 65 -2.82 10.13 2.85
C ILE A 65 -2.27 11.16 3.82
N ARG A 66 -3.01 12.25 3.99
CA ARG A 66 -2.66 13.35 4.88
C ARG A 66 -3.59 13.31 6.09
N PHE A 67 -3.00 13.10 7.26
CA PHE A 67 -3.69 13.19 8.53
C PHE A 67 -3.41 14.54 9.17
N SER A 68 -4.39 15.43 9.19
CA SER A 68 -4.30 16.72 9.87
C SER A 68 -4.84 16.62 11.29
N GLY A 69 -4.13 17.20 12.25
CA GLY A 69 -4.53 17.10 13.64
C GLY A 69 -3.75 17.99 14.60
N LYS A 70 -4.06 17.87 15.89
CA LYS A 70 -3.34 18.55 16.97
C LYS A 70 -2.33 17.61 17.61
N ASN A 71 -1.10 18.08 17.81
CA ASN A 71 -0.04 17.32 18.46
C ASN A 71 -0.39 16.98 19.92
N ARG A 72 -0.17 15.72 20.31
CA ARG A 72 -0.34 15.18 21.66
C ARG A 72 0.95 14.64 22.27
N THR A 73 2.06 14.69 21.54
CA THR A 73 3.38 14.30 22.04
C THR A 73 4.16 15.55 22.45
N GLU A 74 4.64 15.58 23.69
CA GLU A 74 5.57 16.62 24.12
C GLU A 74 6.93 16.40 23.43
N SER A 75 7.43 17.44 22.79
CA SER A 75 8.73 17.43 22.12
C SER A 75 9.43 18.75 22.40
N PRO A 76 10.76 18.77 22.56
CA PRO A 76 11.52 20.02 22.70
C PRO A 76 11.35 20.98 21.51
N TYR A 77 10.89 20.47 20.37
CA TYR A 77 10.81 21.20 19.10
C TYR A 77 9.39 21.63 18.71
N ILE A 78 8.35 21.04 19.32
CA ILE A 78 6.95 21.26 18.93
C ILE A 78 6.11 21.37 20.18
N LYS A 79 5.34 22.47 20.27
CA LYS A 79 4.45 22.71 21.40
C LYS A 79 3.30 21.69 21.42
N LEU A 80 2.82 21.37 22.62
CA LEU A 80 1.61 20.58 22.78
C LEU A 80 0.42 21.29 22.10
N ASN A 81 -0.51 20.52 21.53
CA ASN A 81 -1.70 21.02 20.82
C ASN A 81 -1.44 21.86 19.55
N GLN A 82 -0.18 22.00 19.11
CA GLN A 82 0.14 22.65 17.85
C GLN A 82 -0.39 21.81 16.69
N HIS A 83 -0.98 22.47 15.69
CA HIS A 83 -1.43 21.79 14.48
C HIS A 83 -0.24 21.23 13.68
N HIS A 84 -0.43 20.02 13.15
CA HIS A 84 0.52 19.34 12.29
C HIS A 84 -0.24 18.41 11.34
N THR A 85 0.29 18.27 10.12
CA THR A 85 -0.21 17.32 9.13
C THR A 85 0.86 16.25 8.91
N ILE A 86 0.50 15.00 9.10
CA ILE A 86 1.37 13.85 8.83
C ILE A 86 1.00 13.32 7.44
N GLU A 87 1.98 13.26 6.55
CA GLU A 87 1.83 12.64 5.24
C GLU A 87 2.33 11.20 5.30
N VAL A 88 1.49 10.27 4.86
CA VAL A 88 1.75 8.84 4.86
C VAL A 88 1.66 8.35 3.43
N GLY A 89 2.82 8.03 2.86
CA GLY A 89 2.89 7.37 1.56
C GLY A 89 2.84 5.84 1.67
N LEU A 90 2.88 5.19 0.52
CA LEU A 90 3.00 3.74 0.40
C LEU A 90 4.21 3.21 1.20
N ASN A 91 4.01 2.10 1.91
CA ASN A 91 5.02 1.43 2.75
C ASN A 91 5.51 2.19 3.99
N ASN A 92 4.95 3.37 4.29
CA ASN A 92 5.24 4.05 5.55
C ASN A 92 4.49 3.37 6.70
N LYS A 93 5.23 3.02 7.76
CA LYS A 93 4.64 2.42 8.96
C LYS A 93 4.00 3.51 9.83
N ILE A 94 2.75 3.29 10.20
CA ILE A 94 2.01 4.14 11.13
C ILE A 94 1.51 3.32 12.31
N GLN A 95 1.28 3.99 13.43
CA GLN A 95 0.64 3.40 14.60
C GLN A 95 -0.68 4.13 14.86
N LEU A 96 -1.79 3.42 14.73
CA LEU A 96 -3.13 3.91 15.01
C LEU A 96 -3.55 3.50 16.43
N SER A 97 -4.03 4.46 17.21
CA SER A 97 -4.58 4.24 18.55
C SER A 97 -5.99 4.81 18.62
N LYS A 98 -6.96 3.91 18.82
CA LYS A 98 -8.37 4.23 19.00
C LYS A 98 -8.78 4.07 20.45
N GLY A 99 -9.79 4.84 20.89
CA GLY A 99 -10.39 4.64 22.22
C GLY A 99 -11.12 3.30 22.33
N ARG A 100 -11.77 2.88 21.23
CA ARG A 100 -12.42 1.58 21.09
C ARG A 100 -12.19 1.05 19.68
N TRP A 101 -11.92 -0.25 19.58
CA TRP A 101 -11.97 -0.97 18.32
C TRP A 101 -13.34 -1.62 18.21
N ASP A 102 -14.08 -1.27 17.17
CA ASP A 102 -15.30 -1.93 16.74
C ASP A 102 -15.00 -3.22 15.97
N SER A 103 -15.94 -4.15 15.95
CA SER A 103 -15.78 -5.42 15.24
C SER A 103 -15.57 -5.20 13.74
N ILE A 104 -16.27 -4.22 13.15
CA ILE A 104 -16.17 -3.89 11.73
C ILE A 104 -14.73 -3.46 11.37
N ALA A 105 -14.11 -2.56 12.14
CA ALA A 105 -12.73 -2.17 11.88
C ALA A 105 -11.73 -3.33 12.06
N LEU A 106 -11.98 -4.23 13.02
CA LEU A 106 -11.15 -5.43 13.19
C LEU A 106 -11.30 -6.39 12.00
N ASP A 107 -12.51 -6.58 11.49
CA ASP A 107 -12.78 -7.42 10.34
C ASP A 107 -12.09 -6.87 9.08
N ILE A 108 -12.21 -5.56 8.83
CA ILE A 108 -11.51 -4.89 7.73
C ILE A 108 -9.98 -5.05 7.87
N LEU A 109 -9.44 -4.90 9.08
CA LEU A 109 -8.01 -5.09 9.32
C LEU A 109 -7.57 -6.54 9.08
N ASN A 110 -8.37 -7.52 9.48
CA ASN A 110 -8.08 -8.93 9.26
C ASN A 110 -8.12 -9.28 7.77
N GLU A 111 -9.12 -8.78 7.04
CA GLU A 111 -9.21 -8.90 5.59
C GLU A 111 -7.99 -8.28 4.90
N ALA A 112 -7.62 -7.06 5.31
CA ALA A 112 -6.50 -6.33 4.74
C ALA A 112 -5.13 -6.98 4.99
N THR A 113 -4.99 -7.65 6.14
CA THR A 113 -3.73 -8.26 6.57
C THR A 113 -3.47 -9.60 5.89
N ASN A 114 -4.53 -10.39 5.64
CA ASN A 114 -4.39 -11.74 5.10
C ASN A 114 -5.04 -11.88 3.73
N VAL A 115 -4.39 -11.31 2.72
CA VAL A 115 -4.87 -11.29 1.34
C VAL A 115 -5.06 -12.70 0.78
N SER A 116 -4.09 -13.59 0.98
CA SER A 116 -4.15 -14.95 0.42
C SER A 116 -5.26 -15.79 1.03
N ALA A 117 -5.64 -15.54 2.28
CA ALA A 117 -6.76 -16.26 2.92
C ALA A 117 -8.13 -15.71 2.53
N ASN A 118 -8.23 -14.41 2.25
CA ASN A 118 -9.52 -13.73 2.01
C ASN A 118 -9.73 -13.36 0.53
N ALA A 119 -8.86 -13.81 -0.36
CA ALA A 119 -8.96 -13.53 -1.80
C ALA A 119 -10.20 -14.24 -2.37
N GLU A 120 -11.11 -13.47 -2.96
CA GLU A 120 -12.29 -14.01 -3.62
C GLU A 120 -12.04 -14.25 -5.12
N LEU A 121 -11.16 -13.45 -5.72
CA LEU A 121 -10.88 -13.46 -7.16
C LEU A 121 -9.37 -13.43 -7.42
N ALA A 122 -8.91 -14.23 -8.38
CA ALA A 122 -7.58 -14.07 -8.95
C ALA A 122 -7.70 -13.47 -10.36
N VAL A 123 -6.89 -12.45 -10.66
CA VAL A 123 -6.85 -11.80 -11.97
C VAL A 123 -5.46 -11.96 -12.55
N VAL A 124 -5.37 -12.52 -13.74
CA VAL A 124 -4.13 -12.65 -14.50
C VAL A 124 -4.25 -11.73 -15.71
N LEU A 125 -3.49 -10.63 -15.68
CA LEU A 125 -3.35 -9.76 -16.83
C LEU A 125 -2.18 -10.24 -17.65
N ILE A 126 -2.40 -10.63 -18.91
CA ILE A 126 -1.40 -11.15 -19.82
C ILE A 126 -1.26 -10.18 -20.99
N ASP A 127 -0.03 -9.78 -21.26
CA ASP A 127 0.42 -9.04 -22.42
C ASP A 127 1.58 -9.82 -23.07
N SER A 128 2.00 -9.38 -24.25
CA SER A 128 3.09 -9.96 -25.05
C SER A 128 4.44 -9.93 -24.31
N GLY A 129 4.67 -10.94 -23.48
CA GLY A 129 5.89 -11.10 -22.68
C GLY A 129 5.81 -10.51 -21.27
N LEU A 130 4.64 -10.07 -20.83
CA LEU A 130 4.44 -9.57 -19.47
C LEU A 130 3.13 -10.12 -18.91
N ALA A 131 3.17 -10.68 -17.71
CA ALA A 131 1.97 -11.11 -17.01
C ALA A 131 2.01 -10.66 -15.56
N ASN A 132 0.90 -10.09 -15.09
CA ASN A 132 0.72 -9.65 -13.72
C ASN A 132 -0.41 -10.46 -13.08
N LEU A 133 -0.11 -11.09 -11.94
CA LEU A 133 -1.06 -11.82 -11.13
C LEU A 133 -1.50 -10.94 -9.95
N TYR A 134 -2.79 -10.68 -9.89
CA TYR A 134 -3.43 -9.96 -8.80
C TYR A 134 -4.38 -10.89 -8.02
N LEU A 135 -4.36 -10.78 -6.70
CA LEU A 135 -5.42 -11.31 -5.85
C LEU A 135 -6.30 -10.16 -5.40
N LEU A 136 -7.60 -10.29 -5.64
CA LEU A 136 -8.60 -9.34 -5.18
C LEU A 136 -9.33 -9.92 -3.98
N THR A 137 -9.35 -9.12 -2.91
CA THR A 137 -10.27 -9.27 -1.78
C THR A 137 -11.36 -8.21 -1.92
N ARG A 138 -12.30 -8.17 -0.98
CA ARG A 138 -13.33 -7.12 -0.93
C ARG A 138 -12.76 -5.71 -0.80
N VAL A 139 -11.63 -5.59 -0.11
CA VAL A 139 -11.07 -4.30 0.33
C VAL A 139 -9.80 -3.90 -0.40
N LEU A 140 -9.07 -4.86 -1.00
CA LEU A 140 -7.81 -4.58 -1.67
C LEU A 140 -7.52 -5.49 -2.86
N ALA A 141 -6.82 -4.92 -3.84
CA ALA A 141 -6.14 -5.62 -4.91
C ALA A 141 -4.64 -5.68 -4.59
N LYS A 142 -4.05 -6.88 -4.54
CA LYS A 142 -2.61 -7.07 -4.31
C LYS A 142 -1.97 -7.78 -5.49
N GLU A 143 -0.89 -7.20 -5.99
CA GLU A 143 -0.01 -7.88 -6.94
C GLU A 143 0.78 -8.97 -6.19
N MET A 144 0.64 -10.22 -6.66
CA MET A 144 1.31 -11.38 -6.06
C MET A 144 2.56 -11.76 -6.84
N ALA A 145 2.50 -11.69 -8.17
CA ALA A 145 3.61 -12.04 -9.03
C ALA A 145 3.59 -11.21 -10.31
N LYS A 146 4.80 -10.91 -10.79
CA LYS A 146 5.04 -10.29 -12.09
C LYS A 146 6.00 -11.17 -12.87
N VAL A 147 5.52 -11.72 -13.98
CA VAL A 147 6.30 -12.55 -14.91
C VAL A 147 6.63 -11.67 -16.11
N SER A 148 7.92 -11.52 -16.41
CA SER A 148 8.38 -10.77 -17.58
C SER A 148 9.38 -11.61 -18.35
N VAL A 149 9.07 -11.89 -19.61
CA VAL A 149 9.88 -12.66 -20.54
C VAL A 149 9.99 -11.87 -21.84
N ASN A 150 11.21 -11.63 -22.29
CA ASN A 150 11.43 -10.99 -23.57
C ASN A 150 11.11 -11.98 -24.71
N ILE A 151 9.99 -11.76 -25.41
CA ILE A 151 9.55 -12.59 -26.53
C ILE A 151 10.05 -11.94 -27.83
N PRO A 152 10.91 -12.62 -28.62
CA PRO A 152 11.38 -12.09 -29.89
C PRO A 152 10.23 -11.90 -30.89
N LYS A 153 10.33 -10.95 -31.82
CA LYS A 153 9.31 -10.78 -32.86
C LYS A 153 9.26 -12.02 -33.77
N LYS A 154 8.05 -12.44 -34.16
CA LYS A 154 7.84 -13.54 -35.10
C LYS A 154 8.56 -13.23 -36.42
N ARG A 155 9.56 -14.06 -36.77
CA ARG A 155 10.26 -14.04 -38.05
C ARG A 155 10.02 -15.37 -38.76
N SER A 156 9.85 -15.33 -40.08
CA SER A 156 9.71 -16.55 -40.89
C SER A 156 10.91 -17.48 -40.66
N GLY A 157 10.67 -18.76 -40.35
CA GLY A 157 11.71 -19.78 -40.13
C GLY A 157 12.32 -19.84 -38.71
N SER A 158 11.84 -19.04 -37.75
CA SER A 158 12.38 -19.02 -36.38
C SER A 158 11.49 -19.81 -35.40
N SER A 159 11.95 -20.99 -34.96
CA SER A 159 11.35 -21.78 -33.86
C SER A 159 11.55 -21.16 -32.46
N GLY A 160 12.39 -20.12 -32.37
CA GLY A 160 12.69 -19.43 -31.10
C GLY A 160 11.51 -18.65 -30.52
N TYR A 161 10.56 -18.24 -31.37
CA TYR A 161 9.34 -17.54 -30.94
C TYR A 161 8.43 -18.46 -30.10
N ASP A 162 8.06 -19.61 -30.66
CA ASP A 162 7.15 -20.56 -30.01
C ASP A 162 7.77 -21.13 -28.72
N LYS A 163 9.08 -21.39 -28.72
CA LYS A 163 9.80 -21.83 -27.51
C LYS A 163 9.79 -20.78 -26.40
N ALA A 164 9.93 -19.50 -26.75
CA ALA A 164 9.86 -18.40 -25.78
C ALA A 164 8.44 -18.21 -25.23
N LEU A 165 7.42 -18.37 -26.09
CA LEU A 165 6.00 -18.34 -25.70
C LEU A 165 5.65 -19.47 -24.73
N ASN A 166 6.03 -20.71 -25.05
CA ASN A 166 5.77 -21.85 -24.16
C ASN A 166 6.43 -21.65 -22.79
N LYS A 167 7.69 -21.19 -22.78
CA LYS A 167 8.39 -20.85 -21.52
C LYS A 167 7.68 -19.75 -20.74
N PHE A 168 7.11 -18.76 -21.41
CA PHE A 168 6.33 -17.70 -20.77
C PHE A 168 5.05 -18.26 -20.13
N TYR A 169 4.28 -19.06 -20.86
CA TYR A 169 3.06 -19.68 -20.31
C TYR A 169 3.36 -20.66 -19.16
N ASP A 170 4.45 -21.44 -19.24
CA ASP A 170 4.90 -22.30 -18.16
C ASP A 170 5.18 -21.50 -16.89
N GLN A 171 5.85 -20.35 -17.01
CA GLN A 171 6.12 -19.47 -15.87
C GLN A 171 4.84 -18.87 -15.28
N VAL A 172 3.89 -18.46 -16.13
CA VAL A 172 2.59 -17.96 -15.69
C VAL A 172 1.82 -19.05 -14.95
N TYR A 173 1.79 -20.28 -15.47
CA TYR A 173 1.12 -21.41 -14.83
C TYR A 173 1.73 -21.75 -13.47
N VAL A 174 3.06 -21.78 -13.37
CA VAL A 174 3.76 -21.99 -12.09
C VAL A 174 3.42 -20.87 -11.10
N ALA A 175 3.39 -19.61 -11.54
CA ALA A 175 3.05 -18.48 -10.69
C ALA A 175 1.62 -18.57 -10.13
N ILE A 176 0.65 -18.96 -10.96
CA ILE A 176 -0.74 -19.18 -10.53
C ILE A 176 -0.78 -20.30 -9.48
N LYS A 177 -0.17 -21.45 -9.76
CA LYS A 177 -0.20 -22.61 -8.83
C LYS A 177 0.44 -22.30 -7.48
N GLN A 178 1.45 -21.44 -7.44
CA GLN A 178 2.15 -21.08 -6.20
C GLN A 178 1.37 -20.07 -5.34
N HIS A 179 0.62 -19.15 -5.96
CA HIS A 179 0.04 -18.00 -5.25
C HIS A 179 -1.48 -18.06 -5.12
N VAL A 180 -2.16 -18.89 -5.92
CA VAL A 180 -3.62 -19.02 -5.94
C VAL A 180 -4.03 -20.31 -5.25
N ASP A 181 -4.85 -20.18 -4.22
CA ASP A 181 -5.52 -21.29 -3.55
C ASP A 181 -6.88 -21.54 -4.22
N PHE A 182 -6.95 -22.60 -5.04
CA PHE A 182 -8.12 -22.91 -5.86
C PHE A 182 -9.36 -23.29 -5.05
N ASP A 183 -9.20 -23.70 -3.80
CA ASP A 183 -10.34 -24.07 -2.94
C ASP A 183 -11.06 -22.82 -2.38
N LYS A 184 -10.36 -21.68 -2.32
CA LYS A 184 -10.89 -20.43 -1.75
C LYS A 184 -11.35 -19.44 -2.80
N VAL A 185 -10.64 -19.36 -3.92
CA VAL A 185 -10.94 -18.40 -4.98
C VAL A 185 -12.16 -18.86 -5.78
N LYS A 186 -13.16 -17.98 -5.92
CA LYS A 186 -14.42 -18.30 -6.63
C LYS A 186 -14.21 -18.46 -8.13
N CYS A 187 -13.39 -17.61 -8.73
CA CYS A 187 -13.02 -17.71 -10.13
C CYS A 187 -11.70 -17.00 -10.45
N ILE A 188 -11.11 -17.41 -11.58
CA ILE A 188 -9.87 -16.82 -12.11
C ILE A 188 -10.22 -16.10 -13.40
N VAL A 189 -9.92 -14.81 -13.47
CA VAL A 189 -10.11 -13.98 -14.67
C VAL A 189 -8.77 -13.86 -15.38
N ILE A 190 -8.74 -14.24 -16.65
CA ILE A 190 -7.56 -14.06 -17.50
C ILE A 190 -7.93 -13.02 -18.56
N ALA A 191 -7.18 -11.92 -18.61
CA ALA A 191 -7.45 -10.81 -19.53
C ALA A 191 -6.15 -10.33 -20.20
N GLY A 192 -6.24 -9.92 -21.46
CA GLY A 192 -5.09 -9.41 -22.23
C GLY A 192 -5.53 -8.70 -23.51
N PRO A 193 -4.69 -7.79 -24.05
CA PRO A 193 -4.99 -7.11 -25.31
C PRO A 193 -4.83 -8.06 -26.51
N GLY A 194 -5.92 -8.30 -27.25
CA GLY A 194 -5.92 -9.08 -28.49
C GLY A 194 -6.20 -10.58 -28.31
N PHE A 195 -6.24 -11.31 -29.44
CA PHE A 195 -6.40 -12.77 -29.47
C PHE A 195 -5.09 -13.46 -29.02
N VAL A 196 -4.82 -13.42 -27.72
CA VAL A 196 -3.86 -14.32 -27.05
C VAL A 196 -4.63 -15.54 -26.49
N ARG A 197 -5.65 -15.99 -27.24
CA ARG A 197 -6.37 -17.24 -26.99
C ARG A 197 -5.84 -18.32 -27.90
#